data_AF-A0A832CYI5-F1
#
_entry.id   AF-A0A832CYI5-F1
#
_cell.length_a   1.000
_cell.length_b   1.000
_cell.length_c   1.000
_cell.angle_alpha   90.00
_cell.angle_beta   90.00
_cell.angle_gamma   90.00
#
_symmetry.space_group_name_H-M   'P 1'
#
loop_
_entity.id
_entity.type
_entity.pdbx_description
1 polymer ?
#
loop_
_entity_poly.entity_id
_entity_poly.type
_entity_poly.pdbx_seq_one_letter_code
_entity_poly.pdbx_strand_id
1 'polypeptide(L)'
;MAKLVYGLGLHTFTACKVYGAAAQAGIPEVMRLALKSERGFIVLPDIGDVIDLFKPSIILIVSYAYAEDFIDPFNPPVYSGKVLVVFNGSDPDFSSSELKYGRPIYIKGVQYRLGAIPEATLILYSLLFKLK
;
A
#
# COMPACT_ATOMS: atom_id res chain seq x y z
N MET A 1 4.44 7.25 -5.52
CA MET A 1 4.43 6.33 -4.35
C MET A 1 5.71 6.40 -3.52
N ALA A 2 6.90 6.08 -4.03
CA ALA A 2 8.12 6.01 -3.21
C ALA A 2 8.44 7.27 -2.39
N LYS A 3 8.34 8.47 -2.98
CA LYS A 3 8.51 9.75 -2.26
C LYS A 3 7.53 9.91 -1.09
N LEU A 4 6.29 9.46 -1.23
CA LEU A 4 5.28 9.48 -0.17
C LEU A 4 5.69 8.54 0.96
N VAL A 5 5.99 7.28 0.65
CA VAL A 5 6.37 6.27 1.64
C VAL A 5 7.57 6.73 2.46
N TYR A 6 8.64 7.17 1.79
CA TYR A 6 9.85 7.64 2.47
C TYR A 6 9.64 8.97 3.21
N GLY A 7 8.83 9.87 2.66
CA GLY A 7 8.46 11.14 3.31
C GLY A 7 7.64 10.94 4.60
N LEU A 8 6.86 9.86 4.68
CA LEU A 8 6.16 9.45 5.90
C LEU A 8 7.08 8.73 6.92
N GLY A 9 8.37 8.56 6.60
CA GLY A 9 9.36 7.92 7.48
C GLY A 9 9.38 6.39 7.43
N LEU A 10 8.59 5.77 6.55
CA LEU A 10 8.62 4.32 6.34
C LEU A 10 9.92 3.92 5.64
N HIS A 11 10.59 2.88 6.18
CA HIS A 11 11.92 2.50 5.72
C HIS A 11 11.93 1.71 4.41
N THR A 12 10.88 0.91 4.16
CA THR A 12 10.84 -0.02 3.03
C THR A 12 9.56 0.15 2.24
N PHE A 13 9.68 0.27 0.92
CA PHE A 13 8.57 0.25 -0.03
C PHE A 13 8.63 -1.05 -0.85
N THR A 14 7.52 -1.77 -0.95
CA THR A 14 7.43 -3.02 -1.72
C THR A 14 6.46 -2.86 -2.88
N ALA A 15 6.83 -3.35 -4.05
CA ALA A 15 5.98 -3.43 -5.23
C ALA A 15 5.85 -4.88 -5.69
N CYS A 16 4.64 -5.28 -6.07
CA CYS A 16 4.35 -6.59 -6.66
C CYS A 16 3.62 -6.45 -7.99
N LYS A 17 3.65 -7.50 -8.82
CA LYS A 17 3.01 -7.51 -10.16
C LYS A 17 3.36 -6.31 -11.03
N VAL A 18 4.60 -5.84 -10.94
CA VAL A 18 5.09 -4.71 -11.73
C VAL A 18 5.49 -5.19 -13.12
N TYR A 19 4.58 -4.98 -14.09
CA TYR A 19 4.77 -5.39 -15.49
C TYR A 19 4.65 -4.21 -16.46
N GLY A 20 5.10 -4.42 -17.69
CA GLY A 20 4.95 -3.48 -18.79
C GLY A 20 6.02 -2.38 -18.85
N ALA A 21 5.90 -1.51 -19.84
CA ALA A 21 6.88 -0.48 -20.15
C ALA A 21 7.05 0.55 -19.01
N ALA A 22 5.96 0.88 -18.31
CA ALA A 22 6.01 1.80 -17.16
C ALA A 22 6.88 1.24 -16.03
N ALA A 23 6.86 -0.07 -15.80
CA ALA A 23 7.71 -0.71 -14.80
C ALA A 23 9.20 -0.66 -15.18
N GLN A 24 9.53 -0.82 -16.47
CA GLN A 24 10.91 -0.77 -16.96
C GLN A 24 11.59 0.58 -16.70
N ALA A 25 10.84 1.69 -16.77
CA ALA A 25 11.34 3.02 -16.43
C ALA A 25 11.22 3.34 -14.93
N GLY A 26 10.08 2.99 -14.31
CA GLY A 26 9.77 3.35 -12.93
C GLY A 26 10.61 2.62 -11.88
N ILE A 27 10.91 1.34 -12.09
CA ILE A 27 11.69 0.54 -11.13
C ILE A 27 13.10 1.13 -10.94
N PRO A 28 13.90 1.39 -12.00
CA PRO A 28 15.20 2.05 -11.85
C PRO A 28 15.13 3.41 -11.16
N GLU A 29 14.07 4.19 -11.40
CA GLU A 29 13.88 5.49 -10.75
C GLU A 29 13.64 5.35 -9.24
N VAL A 30 12.76 4.43 -8.85
CA VAL A 30 12.48 4.17 -7.44
C VAL A 30 13.70 3.56 -6.72
N MET A 31 14.43 2.65 -7.37
CA MET A 31 15.69 2.10 -6.82
C MET A 31 16.72 3.21 -6.59
N ARG A 32 16.89 4.12 -7.54
CA ARG A 32 17.81 5.27 -7.39
C ARG A 32 17.41 6.16 -6.22
N LEU A 33 16.11 6.45 -6.06
CA LEU A 33 15.60 7.23 -4.94
C LEU A 33 15.84 6.51 -3.60
N ALA A 34 15.60 5.20 -3.56
CA ALA A 34 15.80 4.38 -2.37
C ALA A 34 17.27 4.42 -1.91
N LEU A 35 18.22 4.19 -2.83
CA LEU A 35 19.66 4.27 -2.57
C LEU A 35 20.09 5.65 -2.05
N LYS A 36 19.64 6.74 -2.70
CA LYS A 36 19.94 8.11 -2.28
C LYS A 36 19.40 8.47 -0.89
N SER A 37 18.34 7.79 -0.47
CA SER A 37 17.64 8.09 0.78
C SER A 37 17.97 7.10 1.89
N GLU A 38 18.91 6.17 1.66
CA GLU A 38 19.23 5.05 2.56
C GLU A 38 17.97 4.25 2.95
N ARG A 39 17.06 4.05 2.00
CA ARG A 39 15.80 3.32 2.17
C ARG A 39 15.77 2.03 1.34
N GLY A 40 14.90 1.11 1.74
CA GLY A 40 14.68 -0.15 1.04
C GLY A 40 13.60 -0.04 -0.05
N PHE A 41 13.88 -0.62 -1.21
CA PHE A 41 12.86 -0.91 -2.22
C PHE A 41 12.93 -2.39 -2.61
N ILE A 42 11.80 -3.09 -2.50
CA ILE A 42 11.69 -4.52 -2.80
C ILE A 42 10.69 -4.73 -3.93
N VAL A 43 11.04 -5.56 -4.90
CA VAL A 43 10.15 -6.00 -5.96
C VAL A 43 9.94 -7.49 -5.83
N LEU A 44 8.68 -7.91 -5.71
CA LEU A 44 8.29 -9.32 -5.60
C LEU A 44 7.27 -9.67 -6.71
N PRO A 45 7.13 -10.96 -7.08
CA PRO A 45 6.17 -11.35 -8.09
C PRO A 45 4.72 -11.10 -7.67
N ASP A 46 4.32 -11.54 -6.47
CA ASP A 46 2.93 -11.52 -6.00
C ASP A 46 2.79 -10.99 -4.55
N ILE A 47 1.56 -10.65 -4.15
CA ILE A 47 1.22 -10.28 -2.76
C ILE A 47 1.53 -11.44 -1.80
N GLY A 48 1.32 -12.68 -2.23
CA GLY A 48 1.65 -13.87 -1.45
C GLY A 48 3.13 -13.92 -1.04
N ASP A 49 4.04 -13.55 -1.93
CA ASP A 49 5.48 -13.50 -1.64
C ASP A 49 5.82 -12.42 -0.61
N VAL A 50 5.11 -11.28 -0.66
CA VAL A 50 5.26 -10.20 0.33
C VAL A 50 4.83 -10.70 1.70
N ILE A 51 3.70 -11.39 1.78
CA ILE A 51 3.17 -11.95 3.03
C ILE A 51 4.13 -13.00 3.59
N ASP A 52 4.66 -13.87 2.73
CA ASP A 52 5.61 -14.89 3.15
C ASP A 52 6.90 -14.29 3.72
N LEU A 53 7.46 -13.29 3.03
CA LEU A 53 8.70 -12.63 3.44
C LEU A 53 8.54 -11.80 4.73
N PHE A 54 7.47 -11.00 4.82
CA PHE A 54 7.31 -10.04 5.91
C PHE A 54 6.51 -10.56 7.10
N LYS A 55 5.73 -11.65 6.93
CA LYS A 55 4.83 -12.24 7.94
C LYS A 55 4.05 -11.15 8.71
N PRO A 56 3.22 -10.34 8.03
CA PRO A 56 2.42 -9.31 8.69
C PRO A 56 1.35 -9.93 9.59
N SER A 57 1.01 -9.24 10.68
CA SER A 57 -0.07 -9.62 11.59
C SER A 57 -1.44 -9.23 11.04
N ILE A 58 -1.49 -8.16 10.25
CA ILE A 58 -2.71 -7.59 9.68
C ILE A 58 -2.45 -7.22 8.23
N ILE A 59 -3.38 -7.56 7.35
CA ILE A 59 -3.32 -7.25 5.92
C ILE A 59 -4.59 -6.50 5.55
N LEU A 60 -4.41 -5.27 5.06
CA LEU A 60 -5.48 -4.38 4.62
C LEU A 60 -5.38 -4.20 3.11
N ILE A 61 -6.46 -4.48 2.38
CA ILE A 61 -6.53 -4.33 0.93
C ILE A 61 -7.35 -3.09 0.61
N VAL A 62 -6.73 -2.07 0.02
CA VAL A 62 -7.40 -0.79 -0.27
C VAL A 62 -8.16 -0.90 -1.58
N SER A 63 -9.43 -1.25 -1.49
CA SER A 63 -10.29 -1.54 -2.64
C SER A 63 -11.55 -0.68 -2.59
N TYR A 64 -11.80 0.10 -3.63
CA TYR A 64 -13.01 0.90 -3.71
C TYR A 64 -14.24 0.04 -4.01
N ALA A 65 -14.10 -0.93 -4.92
CA ALA A 65 -15.21 -1.73 -5.40
C ALA A 65 -15.68 -2.80 -4.39
N TYR A 66 -14.80 -3.25 -3.50
CA TYR A 66 -15.04 -4.42 -2.65
C TYR A 66 -14.88 -4.15 -1.15
N ALA A 67 -14.77 -2.89 -0.72
CA ALA A 67 -14.59 -2.58 0.69
C ALA A 67 -15.77 -3.02 1.56
N GLU A 68 -15.44 -3.73 2.63
CA GLU A 68 -16.39 -4.13 3.68
C GLU A 68 -16.33 -3.15 4.87
N ASP A 69 -15.22 -2.42 5.01
CA ASP A 69 -15.00 -1.47 6.09
C ASP A 69 -14.44 -0.15 5.59
N PHE A 70 -14.78 0.90 6.33
CA PHE A 70 -14.42 2.27 5.98
C PHE A 70 -13.55 2.89 7.07
N ILE A 71 -12.29 3.18 6.74
CA ILE A 71 -11.36 3.89 7.61
C ILE A 71 -11.73 5.37 7.63
N ASP A 72 -12.02 5.89 8.81
CA ASP A 72 -12.14 7.32 9.08
C ASP A 72 -10.73 7.91 9.26
N PRO A 73 -10.23 8.77 8.35
CA PRO A 73 -8.87 9.29 8.45
C PRO A 73 -8.61 10.10 9.72
N PHE A 74 -9.66 10.63 10.37
CA PHE A 74 -9.54 11.42 11.59
C PHE A 74 -9.63 10.56 12.85
N ASN A 75 -10.23 9.37 12.76
CA ASN A 75 -10.30 8.39 13.85
C ASN A 75 -10.01 6.98 13.35
N PRO A 76 -8.78 6.71 12.87
CA PRO A 76 -8.43 5.42 12.32
C PRO A 76 -8.29 4.37 13.44
N PRO A 77 -8.52 3.08 13.14
CA PRO A 77 -8.25 2.00 14.08
C PRO A 77 -6.76 1.94 14.42
N VAL A 78 -6.46 1.53 15.66
CA VAL A 78 -5.10 1.24 16.10
C VAL A 78 -4.85 -0.25 15.97
N TYR A 79 -3.76 -0.59 15.31
CA TYR A 79 -3.37 -1.97 15.04
C TYR A 79 -2.10 -2.32 15.82
N SER A 80 -2.08 -3.49 16.43
CA SER A 80 -0.88 -4.04 17.07
C SER A 80 -0.11 -4.92 16.08
N GLY A 81 1.22 -4.77 16.05
CA GLY A 81 2.11 -5.60 15.23
C GLY A 81 2.36 -5.05 13.83
N LYS A 82 2.81 -5.91 12.92
CA LYS A 82 3.16 -5.52 11.55
C LYS A 82 1.91 -5.45 10.68
N VAL A 83 1.62 -4.26 10.15
CA VAL A 83 0.48 -4.03 9.24
C VAL A 83 1.00 -3.92 7.81
N LEU A 84 0.46 -4.75 6.92
CA LEU A 84 0.64 -4.63 5.48
C LEU A 84 -0.58 -3.93 4.88
N VAL A 85 -0.38 -2.81 4.20
CA VAL A 85 -1.43 -2.11 3.46
C VAL A 85 -1.14 -2.22 1.97
N VAL A 86 -2.07 -2.81 1.22
CA VAL A 86 -1.91 -3.10 -0.21
C VAL A 86 -2.75 -2.12 -1.01
N PHE A 87 -2.10 -1.39 -1.92
CA PHE A 87 -2.74 -0.41 -2.79
C PHE A 87 -2.71 -0.92 -4.23
N ASN A 88 -3.83 -0.79 -4.95
CA ASN A 88 -3.86 -1.11 -6.36
C ASN A 88 -3.32 0.06 -7.20
N GLY A 89 -2.26 -0.19 -7.97
CA GLY A 89 -1.59 0.81 -8.81
C GLY A 89 -2.22 1.05 -10.18
N SER A 90 -3.23 0.27 -10.58
CA SER A 90 -3.86 0.30 -11.91
C SER A 90 -5.38 0.09 -11.84
N ASP A 91 -6.08 0.30 -12.95
CA ASP A 91 -7.44 -0.22 -13.17
C ASP A 91 -7.36 -1.52 -13.98
N PRO A 92 -8.23 -2.52 -13.74
CA PRO A 92 -9.32 -2.57 -12.76
C PRO A 92 -8.87 -2.79 -11.29
N ASP A 93 -9.82 -2.75 -10.35
CA ASP A 93 -9.61 -3.07 -8.93
C ASP A 93 -9.14 -4.54 -8.71
N PHE A 94 -8.89 -4.96 -7.47
CA PHE A 94 -8.35 -6.28 -7.14
C PHE A 94 -9.23 -7.44 -7.62
N SER A 95 -8.58 -8.55 -7.96
CA SER A 95 -9.26 -9.82 -8.30
C SER A 95 -9.77 -10.55 -7.05
N SER A 96 -10.72 -11.46 -7.22
CA SER A 96 -11.25 -12.28 -6.12
C SER A 96 -10.20 -13.15 -5.42
N SER A 97 -9.09 -13.49 -6.10
CA SER A 97 -7.98 -14.19 -5.46
C SER A 97 -7.13 -13.26 -4.60
N GLU A 98 -6.93 -12.01 -5.02
CA GLU A 98 -6.15 -11.03 -4.26
C GLU A 98 -6.88 -10.55 -3.01
N LEU A 99 -8.21 -10.39 -3.08
CA LEU A 99 -9.03 -10.02 -1.93
C LEU A 99 -8.96 -11.06 -0.80
N LYS A 100 -8.62 -12.32 -1.09
CA LYS A 100 -8.45 -13.37 -0.06
C LYS A 100 -7.23 -13.15 0.84
N TYR A 101 -6.29 -12.31 0.44
CA TYR A 101 -5.07 -12.07 1.23
C TYR A 101 -5.30 -11.20 2.46
N GLY A 102 -6.39 -10.45 2.54
CA GLY A 102 -6.60 -9.54 3.65
C GLY A 102 -8.01 -8.95 3.68
N ARG A 103 -8.20 -8.01 4.60
CA ARG A 103 -9.48 -7.34 4.80
C ARG A 103 -9.65 -6.20 3.79
N PRO A 104 -10.70 -6.20 2.94
CA PRO A 104 -10.99 -5.09 2.04
C PRO A 104 -11.45 -3.86 2.82
N ILE A 105 -10.74 -2.75 2.66
CA ILE A 105 -11.05 -1.46 3.29
C ILE A 105 -11.10 -0.35 2.26
N TYR A 106 -11.84 0.71 2.58
CA TYR A 106 -11.75 1.97 1.85
C TYR A 106 -11.83 3.19 2.77
N ILE A 107 -11.76 4.39 2.20
CA ILE A 107 -11.74 5.64 2.94
C ILE A 107 -13.17 6.14 3.12
N LYS A 108 -13.58 6.39 4.36
CA LYS A 108 -14.91 6.89 4.69
C LYS A 108 -15.17 8.25 4.05
N GLY A 109 -16.33 8.38 3.40
CA GLY A 109 -16.81 9.63 2.79
C GLY A 109 -16.29 9.91 1.38
N VAL A 110 -15.35 9.12 0.86
CA VAL A 110 -14.86 9.23 -0.52
C VAL A 110 -15.86 8.61 -1.49
N GLN A 111 -16.27 9.37 -2.51
CA GLN A 111 -17.35 9.00 -3.43
C GLN A 111 -16.89 8.24 -4.68
N TYR A 112 -15.59 8.28 -4.98
CA TYR A 112 -15.00 7.65 -6.17
C TYR A 112 -13.58 7.21 -5.89
N ARG A 113 -13.09 6.24 -6.67
CA ARG A 113 -11.69 5.84 -6.61
C ARG A 113 -10.76 7.03 -6.85
N LEU A 114 -9.90 7.34 -5.89
CA LEU A 114 -8.93 8.45 -6.01
C LEU A 114 -7.61 8.01 -6.65
N GLY A 115 -7.35 6.70 -6.64
CA GLY A 115 -6.12 6.10 -7.13
C GLY A 115 -5.05 5.96 -6.04
N ALA A 116 -4.01 5.19 -6.35
CA ALA A 116 -3.07 4.69 -5.36
C ALA A 116 -2.39 5.78 -4.50
N ILE A 117 -2.00 6.91 -5.09
CA ILE A 117 -1.23 7.93 -4.36
C ILE A 117 -2.10 8.71 -3.37
N PRO A 118 -3.27 9.29 -3.76
CA PRO A 118 -4.17 9.92 -2.79
C PRO A 118 -4.66 8.94 -1.72
N GLU A 119 -4.99 7.71 -2.11
CA GLU A 119 -5.45 6.66 -1.17
C GLU A 119 -4.38 6.31 -0.14
N ALA A 120 -3.14 6.08 -0.60
CA ALA A 120 -2.01 5.83 0.30
C ALA A 120 -1.69 7.03 1.17
N THR A 121 -1.86 8.25 0.67
CA THR A 121 -1.63 9.45 1.48
C THR A 121 -2.60 9.48 2.66
N LEU A 122 -3.89 9.32 2.41
CA LEU A 122 -4.92 9.37 3.45
C LEU A 122 -4.81 8.22 4.44
N ILE A 123 -4.62 6.99 3.94
CA ILE A 123 -4.56 5.79 4.79
C ILE A 123 -3.26 5.74 5.58
N LEU A 124 -2.09 5.92 4.94
CA LEU A 124 -0.82 5.81 5.65
C LEU A 124 -0.63 6.96 6.64
N TYR A 125 -1.00 8.19 6.28
CA TYR A 125 -0.89 9.32 7.20
C TYR A 125 -1.78 9.14 8.43
N SER A 126 -3.04 8.70 8.24
CA SER A 126 -3.96 8.47 9.36
C SER A 126 -3.46 7.35 10.30
N LEU A 127 -3.04 6.20 9.75
CA LEU A 127 -2.52 5.09 10.54
C LEU A 127 -1.24 5.44 11.30
N LEU A 128 -0.32 6.20 10.69
CA LEU A 128 0.94 6.59 11.32
C LEU A 128 0.76 7.70 12.36
N PHE A 129 -0.22 8.58 12.21
CA PHE A 129 -0.47 9.68 13.15
C PHE A 129 -0.82 9.16 14.56
N LYS A 130 -1.47 8.00 14.68
CA LYS A 130 -1.80 7.37 15.97
C LYS A 130 -0.66 6.56 16.58
N LEU A 131 0.46 6.37 15.87
CA LEU A 131 1.63 5.66 16.36
C LEU A 131 2.67 6.59 17.01
N LYS A 132 2.47 7.91 16.92
CA LYS A 132 3.25 8.93 17.62
C LYS A 132 2.47 9.44 18.83
#